data_AF-A0A645J6E5-F1
#
_entry.id   AF-A0A645J6E5-F1
#
_cell.length_a   1.000
_cell.length_b   1.000
_cell.length_c   1.000
_cell.angle_alpha   90.00
_cell.angle_beta   90.00
_cell.angle_gamma   90.00
#
_symmetry.space_group_name_H-M   'P 1'
#
loop_
_entity.id
_entity.type
_entity.pdbx_description
1 polymer ?
#
loop_
_entity_poly.entity_id
_entity_poly.type
_entity_poly.pdbx_seq_one_letter_code
_entity_poly.pdbx_strand_id
1 'polypeptide(L)' 'MSTDTVQRKVEQFRRILANEQDDAFTLTCSIGVLIIDQAEISLDILFKKVDAAMYKIKHNGKNGYHVWQSDEYQ' A
#
# COMPACT_ATOMS: atom_id res chain seq x y z
N MET A 1 -9.64 -5.25 12.18
CA MET A 1 -8.41 -6.00 11.85
C MET A 1 -7.24 -5.14 12.29
N SER A 2 -6.27 -5.65 13.06
CA SER A 2 -5.18 -4.77 13.54
C SER A 2 -4.30 -4.31 12.37
N THR A 3 -3.90 -3.05 12.36
CA THR A 3 -3.00 -2.44 11.35
C THR A 3 -1.74 -3.28 11.14
N ASP A 4 -1.21 -3.88 12.22
CA ASP A 4 -0.06 -4.80 12.18
C ASP A 4 -0.30 -6.02 11.28
N THR A 5 -1.51 -6.56 11.29
CA THR A 5 -1.85 -7.73 10.46
C THR A 5 -1.84 -7.36 8.97
N VAL A 6 -2.34 -6.16 8.64
CA VAL A 6 -2.36 -5.64 7.27
C VAL A 6 -0.93 -5.39 6.78
N GLN A 7 -0.13 -4.68 7.58
CA GLN A 7 1.27 -4.40 7.27
C GLN A 7 2.08 -5.69 7.05
N ARG A 8 1.91 -6.68 7.92
CA ARG A 8 2.58 -7.98 7.79
C ARG A 8 2.23 -8.68 6.47
N LYS A 9 0.95 -8.70 6.08
CA LYS A 9 0.51 -9.34 4.83
C LYS A 9 1.01 -8.59 3.60
N VAL A 10 0.98 -7.26 3.62
CA VAL A 10 1.45 -6.43 2.50
C VAL A 10 2.95 -6.57 2.31
N GLU A 11 3.73 -6.59 3.40
CA GLU A 11 5.16 -6.83 3.34
C GLU A 11 5.49 -8.25 2.82
N GLN A 12 4.73 -9.27 3.23
CA GLN A 12 4.88 -10.62 2.69
C GLN A 12 4.63 -10.65 1.18
N PHE A 13 3.55 -10.03 0.71
CA PHE A 13 3.23 -9.93 -0.71
C PHE A 13 4.34 -9.22 -1.51
N ARG A 14 4.84 -8.09 -0.99
CA ARG A 14 5.95 -7.35 -1.61
C ARG A 14 7.21 -8.22 -1.76
N ARG A 15 7.55 -8.98 -0.72
CA ARG A 15 8.72 -9.88 -0.74
C ARG A 15 8.58 -11.01 -1.73
N ILE A 16 7.38 -11.60 -1.87
CA ILE A 16 7.13 -12.66 -2.85
C ILE A 16 7.43 -12.14 -4.25
N LEU A 17 6.85 -10.99 -4.62
CA LEU A 17 7.10 -10.36 -5.92
C LEU A 17 8.58 -9.99 -6.13
N ALA A 18 9.24 -9.50 -5.09
CA ALA A 18 10.65 -9.13 -5.17
C ALA A 18 11.61 -10.33 -5.22
N ASN A 19 11.16 -11.53 -4.82
CA ASN A 19 11.94 -12.76 -4.85
C ASN A 19 11.72 -13.57 -6.14
N GLU A 20 10.65 -13.29 -6.88
CA GLU A 20 10.48 -13.77 -8.26
C GLU A 20 11.38 -12.95 -9.19
N GLN A 21 12.69 -13.13 -9.03
CA GLN A 21 13.68 -12.59 -9.96
C GLN A 21 14.23 -13.71 -10.81
N ASP A 22 14.26 -13.45 -12.11
CA ASP A 22 15.01 -14.22 -13.09
C ASP A 22 16.17 -13.35 -13.56
N ASP A 23 17.24 -13.95 -14.09
CA ASP A 23 18.39 -13.22 -14.64
C ASP A 23 17.99 -12.24 -15.75
N ALA A 24 16.80 -12.44 -16.33
CA ALA A 24 16.24 -11.59 -17.37
C ALA A 24 15.62 -10.27 -16.87
N PHE A 25 15.03 -10.22 -15.66
CA PHE A 25 14.45 -8.98 -15.11
C PHE A 25 14.16 -9.05 -13.60
N THR A 26 14.26 -7.88 -12.95
CA THR A 26 13.81 -7.66 -11.57
C THR A 26 12.43 -7.01 -11.55
N LEU A 27 11.48 -7.58 -10.81
CA LEU A 27 10.15 -7.01 -10.58
C LEU A 27 9.99 -6.58 -9.12
N THR A 28 9.39 -5.40 -8.91
CA THR A 28 8.97 -4.93 -7.58
C THR A 28 7.66 -4.16 -7.71
N CYS A 29 7.00 -3.87 -6.59
CA CYS A 29 5.74 -3.14 -6.57
C CYS A 29 5.74 -1.98 -5.57
N SER A 30 4.86 -1.00 -5.80
CA SER A 30 4.54 0.06 -4.85
C SER A 30 3.08 -0.09 -4.46
N ILE A 31 2.79 -0.13 -3.17
CA ILE A 31 1.46 -0.51 -2.67
C ILE A 31 0.88 0.63 -1.83
N GLY A 32 -0.31 1.11 -2.17
CA GLY A 32 -1.11 1.98 -1.31
C GLY A 32 -2.12 1.14 -0.53
N VAL A 33 -2.29 1.41 0.75
CA VAL A 33 -3.24 0.71 1.62
C VAL A 33 -4.05 1.73 2.40
N LEU A 34 -5.36 1.51 2.44
CA LEU A 34 -6.30 2.36 3.16
C LEU A 34 -7.03 1.53 4.21
N ILE A 35 -6.94 1.92 5.48
CA ILE A 35 -7.72 1.36 6.59
C ILE A 35 -8.77 2.40 6.98
N ILE A 36 -10.04 2.05 6.85
CA ILE A 36 -11.17 2.92 7.17
C ILE A 36 -12.06 2.28 8.24
N ASP A 37 -12.48 3.09 9.21
CA ASP A 37 -13.37 2.66 10.28
C ASP A 37 -14.85 2.95 9.98
N GLN A 38 -15.14 3.85 9.03
CA GLN A 38 -16.50 4.20 8.63
C GLN A 38 -16.67 4.23 7.11
N ALA A 39 -17.77 3.63 6.64
CA ALA A 39 -18.08 3.38 5.24
C ALA A 39 -18.87 4.51 4.55
N GLU A 40 -19.09 5.66 5.21
CA GLU A 40 -19.89 6.76 4.64
C GLU A 40 -19.18 7.56 3.53
N ILE A 41 -17.97 7.15 3.14
CA ILE A 41 -17.20 7.79 2.07
C ILE A 41 -17.45 7.05 0.75
N SER A 42 -17.72 7.78 -0.33
CA SER A 42 -17.89 7.19 -1.66
C SER A 42 -16.64 6.43 -2.13
N LEU A 43 -16.84 5.36 -2.91
CA LEU A 43 -15.75 4.56 -3.47
C LEU A 43 -14.72 5.43 -4.22
N ASP A 44 -15.17 6.43 -4.98
CA ASP A 44 -14.28 7.33 -5.72
C ASP A 44 -13.31 8.08 -4.81
N ILE A 45 -13.76 8.51 -3.63
CA ILE A 45 -12.89 9.18 -2.65
C ILE A 45 -11.92 8.17 -2.04
N LEU A 46 -12.38 6.95 -1.74
CA LEU A 46 -11.51 5.89 -1.22
C LEU A 46 -10.41 5.51 -2.23
N PHE A 47 -10.74 5.39 -3.52
CA PHE A 47 -9.77 5.13 -4.57
C PHE A 47 -8.77 6.27 -4.71
N LYS A 48 -9.21 7.54 -4.70
CA LYS A 48 -8.29 8.69 -4.70
C LYS A 48 -7.30 8.66 -3.53
N LYS A 49 -7.77 8.27 -2.33
CA LYS A 49 -6.92 8.15 -1.14
C LYS A 49 -5.91 7.01 -1.26
N VAL A 50 -6.34 5.83 -1.73
CA VAL A 50 -5.43 4.70 -1.90
C VAL A 50 -4.39 4.95 -3.00
N ASP A 51 -4.78 5.64 -4.07
CA ASP A 51 -3.87 6.08 -5.13
C ASP A 51 -2.84 7.09 -4.61
N ALA A 52 -3.26 8.05 -3.79
CA ALA A 52 -2.35 9.01 -3.15
C ALA A 52 -1.33 8.29 -2.24
N ALA A 53 -1.78 7.31 -1.46
CA ALA A 53 -0.89 6.49 -0.63
C ALA A 53 0.15 5.72 -1.47
N MET A 54 -0.28 5.11 -2.58
CA MET A 54 0.64 4.47 -3.53
C MET A 54 1.60 5.48 -4.16
N TYR A 55 1.09 6.65 -4.56
CA TYR A 55 1.86 7.69 -5.23
C TYR A 55 3.01 8.20 -4.34
N LYS A 56 2.76 8.34 -3.04
CA LYS A 56 3.81 8.69 -2.06
C LYS A 56 4.99 7.71 -2.12
N ILE A 57 4.73 6.41 -2.22
CA ILE A 57 5.80 5.40 -2.37
C ILE A 57 6.49 5.48 -3.72
N LYS A 58 5.75 5.72 -4.80
CA LYS A 58 6.35 5.87 -6.14
C LYS A 58 7.37 7.01 -6.20
N HIS A 59 7.19 8.06 -5.40
CA HIS A 59 8.08 9.22 -5.31
C HIS A 59 9.14 9.09 -4.21
N ASN A 60 8.94 8.17 -3.26
CA ASN A 60 9.84 7.91 -2.14
C ASN A 60 10.71 6.65 -2.36
N GLY A 61 11.25 6.48 -3.58
CA GLY A 61 12.18 5.39 -3.89
C GLY A 61 11.56 4.06 -4.37
N LYS A 62 10.23 3.95 -4.46
CA LYS A 62 9.49 2.75 -4.92
C LYS A 62 9.73 1.53 -4.00
N ASN A 63 9.36 0.33 -4.47
CA ASN A 63 9.54 -0.96 -3.79
C ASN A 63 9.14 -0.96 -2.30
N GLY A 64 7.93 -0.50 -2.01
CA GLY A 64 7.47 -0.30 -0.64
C GLY A 64 5.96 -0.20 -0.56
N TYR A 65 5.47 0.14 0.62
CA TYR A 65 4.06 0.36 0.85
C TYR A 65 3.80 1.52 1.81
N HIS A 66 2.65 2.16 1.67
CA HIS A 66 2.16 3.16 2.63
C HIS A 66 0.76 2.75 3.10
N VAL A 67 0.60 2.69 4.42
CA VAL A 67 -0.69 2.48 5.06
C VAL A 67 -1.18 3.82 5.57
N TRP A 68 -2.38 4.21 5.13
CA TRP A 68 -3.09 5.35 5.68
C TRP A 68 -4.26 4.86 6.53
N GLN A 69 -4.40 5.44 7.71
CA GLN A 69 -5.47 5.15 8.65
C GLN A 69 -6.23 6.45 8.93
N SER A 70 -7.56 6.40 8.99
CA SER A 70 -8.43 7.58 9.11
C SER A 70 -8.18 8.47 10.35
N ASP A 71 -7.37 8.00 11.29
CA ASP A 71 -6.97 8.75 12.49
C ASP A 71 -5.88 9.81 12.21
N GLU A 72 -5.29 9.83 11.00
CA GLU A 72 -4.23 10.77 10.61
C GLU A 72 -4.72 12.11 10.04
N TYR A 73 -5.98 12.51 10.27
CA TYR A 73 -6.38 13.90 10.07
C TYR A 73 -5.89 14.77 11.24
N GLN A 74 -4.67 15.28 11.11
CA GLN A 74 -4.24 16.53 11.78
C GLN A 74 -4.21 17.67 10.76
#